data_AF-A0A947RT46-F1
#
_entry.id   AF-A0A947RT46-F1
#
_cell.length_a   1.000
_cell.length_b   1.000
_cell.length_c   1.000
_cell.angle_alpha   90.00
_cell.angle_beta   90.00
_cell.angle_gamma   90.00
#
_symmetry.space_group_name_H-M   'P 1'
#
loop_
_entity.id
_entity.type
_entity.pdbx_description
1 polymer ?
#
loop_
_entity_poly.entity_id
_entity_poly.type
_entity_poly.pdbx_seq_one_letter_code
_entity_poly.pdbx_strand_id
1 'polypeptide(L)'
;MRATNPARPPTERAARRRLPAAVLALLLCAAHGHARPPLPAPSALEATVASRFAVDGDVTAVVHVSLPYRALVFKRDGDRFTSTLQVSVVAKAGGKRIGGGFAAVTAAAPDYPATRSDERLWCAVDV
;
A
#
# COMPACT_ATOMS: atom_id res chain seq x y z
N MET A 1 46.99 39.25 -11.17
CA MET A 1 47.62 38.10 -10.50
C MET A 1 47.78 38.39 -9.02
N ARG A 2 46.88 37.87 -8.17
CA ARG A 2 47.06 37.68 -6.73
C ARG A 2 45.97 36.72 -6.26
N ALA A 3 46.34 35.72 -5.46
CA ALA A 3 45.43 34.73 -4.90
C ALA A 3 45.73 34.57 -3.42
N THR A 4 44.68 34.40 -2.60
CA THR A 4 44.67 33.56 -1.40
C THR A 4 43.23 33.26 -0.99
N ASN A 5 43.04 32.09 -0.38
CA ASN A 5 41.80 31.39 -0.01
C ASN A 5 41.62 31.47 1.55
N PRO A 6 40.85 30.62 2.26
CA PRO A 6 39.46 30.11 2.13
C PRO A 6 38.56 30.42 3.36
N ALA A 7 37.24 30.16 3.28
CA ALA A 7 36.42 29.70 4.44
C ALA A 7 35.13 28.96 3.97
N ARG A 8 34.60 28.03 4.79
CA ARG A 8 33.41 27.18 4.51
C ARG A 8 32.13 27.67 5.25
N PRO A 9 30.91 27.20 4.88
CA PRO A 9 29.61 27.73 5.32
C PRO A 9 29.07 27.02 6.60
N PRO A 10 27.93 27.45 7.18
CA PRO A 10 26.57 27.03 6.76
C PRO A 10 25.59 28.26 6.66
N THR A 11 24.24 28.22 6.63
CA THR A 11 23.20 27.18 6.84
C THR A 11 21.87 27.50 6.09
N GLU A 12 20.92 26.58 6.11
CA GLU A 12 19.43 26.71 6.04
C GLU A 12 18.74 28.03 5.61
N ARG A 13 17.81 27.94 4.64
CA ARG A 13 16.38 27.62 4.95
C ARG A 13 15.57 27.27 3.68
N ALA A 14 14.71 26.27 3.79
CA ALA A 14 13.78 25.88 2.74
C ALA A 14 12.48 26.72 2.80
N ALA A 15 11.92 27.07 1.64
CA ALA A 15 10.53 27.53 1.51
C ALA A 15 9.94 27.10 0.15
N ARG A 16 9.36 25.90 0.10
CA ARG A 16 8.64 25.41 -1.08
C ARG A 16 7.32 26.18 -1.26
N ARG A 17 7.06 26.70 -2.48
CA ARG A 17 5.69 26.91 -2.97
C ARG A 17 5.60 26.82 -4.50
N ARG A 18 5.00 25.75 -5.02
CA ARG A 18 3.83 25.73 -5.93
C ARG A 18 3.46 24.27 -6.28
N LEU A 19 2.17 24.06 -6.56
CA LEU A 19 1.52 22.76 -6.88
C LEU A 19 1.64 22.45 -8.39
N PRO A 20 0.95 21.44 -8.98
CA PRO A 20 0.36 20.19 -8.47
C PRO A 20 0.80 18.93 -9.29
N ALA A 21 0.21 17.77 -8.96
CA ALA A 21 0.17 16.52 -9.76
C ALA A 21 1.50 15.75 -10.01
N ALA A 22 1.41 14.41 -9.97
CA ALA A 22 2.52 13.44 -9.89
C ALA A 22 3.39 13.63 -8.60
N VAL A 23 3.97 12.60 -7.97
CA VAL A 23 4.42 11.30 -8.47
C VAL A 23 4.03 10.20 -7.48
N LEU A 24 3.41 9.13 -7.99
CA LEU A 24 3.27 7.85 -7.28
C LEU A 24 4.61 7.09 -7.41
N ALA A 25 5.24 6.72 -6.29
CA ALA A 25 6.51 5.99 -6.28
C ALA A 25 6.39 4.67 -5.50
N LEU A 26 6.26 3.56 -6.23
CA LEU A 26 6.36 2.20 -5.70
C LEU A 26 7.85 1.81 -5.65
N LEU A 27 8.39 1.46 -4.48
CA LEU A 27 9.70 0.80 -4.41
C LEU A 27 9.52 -0.72 -4.32
N LEU A 28 10.07 -1.44 -5.28
CA LEU A 28 10.20 -2.89 -5.27
C LEU A 28 11.64 -3.26 -4.91
N CYS A 29 11.85 -3.86 -3.74
CA CYS A 29 13.09 -4.55 -3.41
C CYS A 29 12.99 -6.02 -3.83
N ALA A 30 13.94 -6.48 -4.64
CA ALA A 30 14.08 -7.88 -5.02
C ALA A 30 15.08 -8.60 -4.10
N ALA A 31 14.74 -9.81 -3.67
CA ALA A 31 15.65 -10.79 -3.11
C ALA A 31 15.24 -12.18 -3.60
N HIS A 32 16.22 -13.06 -3.79
CA HIS A 32 16.11 -14.26 -4.61
C HIS A 32 15.44 -15.44 -3.89
N GLY A 33 15.00 -16.45 -4.66
CA GLY A 33 15.01 -17.83 -4.14
C GLY A 33 13.71 -18.63 -4.11
N HIS A 34 12.70 -18.31 -4.93
CA HIS A 34 11.70 -19.26 -5.43
C HIS A 34 10.96 -18.58 -6.61
N ALA A 35 10.34 -19.34 -7.52
CA ALA A 35 9.54 -18.78 -8.60
C ALA A 35 8.26 -18.13 -8.02
N ARG A 36 8.39 -16.87 -7.61
CA ARG A 36 7.30 -16.07 -7.06
C ARG A 36 6.21 -15.98 -8.13
N PRO A 37 4.97 -16.45 -7.89
CA PRO A 37 3.88 -16.16 -8.80
C PRO A 37 3.82 -14.63 -8.99
N PRO A 38 3.64 -14.14 -10.23
CA PRO A 38 3.80 -12.72 -10.52
C PRO A 38 2.94 -11.90 -9.56
N LEU A 39 3.56 -10.89 -8.94
CA LEU A 39 2.83 -9.94 -8.10
C LEU A 39 1.63 -9.43 -8.90
N PRO A 40 0.44 -9.34 -8.29
CA PRO A 40 -0.72 -8.81 -8.98
C PRO A 40 -0.36 -7.44 -9.55
N ALA A 41 -0.68 -7.24 -10.83
CA ALA A 41 -0.39 -5.98 -11.50
C ALA A 41 -1.02 -4.84 -10.68
N PRO A 42 -0.32 -3.70 -10.48
CA PRO A 42 -0.81 -2.63 -9.61
C PRO A 42 -2.16 -2.04 -10.08
N SER A 43 -2.54 -2.27 -11.34
CA SER A 43 -3.84 -1.93 -11.92
C SER A 43 -5.02 -2.79 -11.43
N ALA A 44 -4.79 -3.92 -10.74
CA ALA A 44 -5.86 -4.72 -10.13
C ALA A 44 -6.22 -4.24 -8.71
N LEU A 45 -5.36 -3.44 -8.09
CA LEU A 45 -5.53 -2.91 -6.74
C LEU A 45 -6.39 -1.65 -6.76
N GLU A 46 -7.53 -1.69 -6.10
CA GLU A 46 -8.33 -0.49 -5.83
C GLU A 46 -8.15 -0.08 -4.37
N ALA A 47 -7.86 1.21 -4.13
CA ALA A 47 -7.67 1.77 -2.81
C ALA A 47 -8.37 3.12 -2.69
N THR A 48 -9.29 3.25 -1.74
CA THR A 48 -10.13 4.44 -1.54
C THR A 48 -10.06 4.88 -0.09
N VAL A 49 -9.81 6.18 0.14
CA VAL A 49 -9.89 6.78 1.48
C VAL A 49 -11.36 7.06 1.82
N ALA A 50 -11.80 6.63 2.99
CA ALA A 50 -13.14 6.83 3.52
C ALA A 50 -13.07 7.16 5.01
N SER A 51 -14.23 7.44 5.62
CA SER A 51 -14.38 7.64 7.06
C SER A 51 -15.32 6.59 7.63
N ARG A 52 -14.93 5.97 8.75
CA ARG A 52 -15.79 5.09 9.56
C ARG A 52 -16.30 5.90 10.75
N PHE A 53 -17.61 5.89 10.94
CA PHE A 53 -18.26 6.43 12.13
C PHE A 53 -18.44 5.32 13.16
N ALA A 54 -17.95 5.53 14.38
CA ALA A 54 -18.26 4.69 15.53
C ALA A 54 -19.65 5.06 16.09
N VAL A 55 -20.28 4.12 16.80
CA VAL A 55 -21.58 4.36 17.47
C VAL A 55 -21.44 5.46 18.54
N ASP A 56 -20.27 5.56 19.16
CA ASP A 56 -19.94 6.54 20.21
C ASP A 56 -19.60 7.94 19.67
N GLY A 57 -19.67 8.15 18.35
CA GLY A 57 -19.48 9.45 17.69
C GLY A 57 -18.08 9.73 17.14
N ASP A 58 -17.08 8.89 17.45
CA ASP A 58 -15.73 9.01 16.88
C ASP A 58 -15.71 8.74 15.36
N VAL A 59 -14.85 9.47 14.65
CA VAL A 59 -14.67 9.35 13.19
C VAL A 59 -13.24 8.96 12.86
N THR A 60 -13.05 7.72 12.43
CA THR A 60 -11.73 7.19 12.05
C THR A 60 -11.54 7.25 10.54
N ALA A 61 -10.39 7.74 10.09
CA ALA A 61 -9.99 7.66 8.68
C ALA A 61 -9.59 6.22 8.35
N VAL A 62 -10.18 5.67 7.29
CA VAL A 62 -9.91 4.29 6.83
C VAL A 62 -9.51 4.29 5.35
N VAL A 63 -8.65 3.37 4.96
CA VAL A 63 -8.44 3.01 3.55
C VAL A 63 -9.13 1.69 3.29
N HIS A 64 -10.13 1.69 2.41
CA HIS A 64 -10.67 0.47 1.84
C HIS A 64 -9.76 0.02 0.70
N VAL A 65 -9.29 -1.22 0.77
CA VAL A 65 -8.52 -1.87 -0.28
C VAL A 65 -9.28 -3.08 -0.78
N SER A 66 -9.35 -3.24 -2.11
CA SER A 66 -9.97 -4.40 -2.74
C SER A 66 -9.13 -4.97 -3.88
N LEU A 67 -9.15 -6.30 -4.02
CA LEU A 67 -8.45 -7.05 -5.06
C LEU A 67 -9.35 -8.20 -5.57
N PRO A 68 -9.44 -8.45 -6.89
CA PRO A 68 -10.17 -9.59 -7.43
C PRO A 68 -9.45 -10.91 -7.08
N TYR A 69 -10.18 -12.00 -6.89
CA TYR A 69 -9.63 -13.29 -6.45
C TYR A 69 -8.56 -13.81 -7.41
N ARG A 70 -8.72 -13.62 -8.72
CA ARG A 70 -7.69 -13.96 -9.72
C ARG A 70 -6.32 -13.26 -9.55
N ALA A 71 -6.25 -12.21 -8.72
CA ALA A 71 -5.04 -11.48 -8.37
C ALA A 71 -4.38 -11.96 -7.05
N LEU A 72 -5.03 -12.90 -6.35
CA LEU A 72 -4.54 -13.47 -5.10
C LEU A 72 -3.72 -14.75 -5.32
N VAL A 73 -2.85 -15.08 -4.37
CA VAL A 73 -2.04 -16.31 -4.38
C VAL A 73 -2.64 -17.30 -3.39
N PHE A 74 -3.47 -18.21 -3.87
CA PHE A 74 -4.08 -19.24 -3.05
C PHE A 74 -3.12 -20.40 -2.76
N LYS A 75 -3.01 -20.78 -1.49
CA LYS A 75 -2.53 -22.09 -1.05
C LYS A 75 -3.67 -23.10 -1.19
N ARG A 76 -3.40 -24.27 -1.77
CA ARG A 76 -4.31 -25.42 -1.74
C ARG A 76 -4.01 -26.30 -0.52
N ASP A 77 -5.05 -26.77 0.15
CA ASP A 77 -4.99 -27.74 1.25
C ASP A 77 -6.17 -28.71 1.12
N GLY A 78 -5.89 -29.94 0.68
CA GLY A 78 -6.93 -30.87 0.20
C GLY A 78 -7.76 -30.24 -0.92
N ASP A 79 -9.07 -30.10 -0.69
CA ASP A 79 -10.01 -29.47 -1.63
C ASP A 79 -10.34 -28.01 -1.28
N ARG A 80 -9.62 -27.40 -0.33
CA ARG A 80 -9.79 -25.99 0.05
C ARG A 80 -8.69 -25.12 -0.54
N PHE A 81 -9.05 -23.90 -0.94
CA PHE A 81 -8.12 -22.88 -1.37
C PHE A 81 -8.19 -21.68 -0.41
N THR A 82 -7.05 -21.25 0.15
CA THR A 82 -6.98 -20.10 1.06
C THR A 82 -5.91 -19.11 0.64
N SER A 83 -6.19 -17.82 0.75
CA SER A 83 -5.22 -16.74 0.48
C SER A 83 -5.34 -15.67 1.55
N THR A 84 -4.21 -15.16 2.03
CA THR A 84 -4.17 -14.02 2.95
C THR A 84 -3.64 -12.79 2.23
N LEU A 85 -4.47 -11.75 2.15
CA LEU A 85 -4.08 -10.41 1.74
C LEU A 85 -3.58 -9.66 2.98
N GLN A 86 -2.33 -9.19 2.95
CA GLN A 86 -1.81 -8.24 3.93
C GLN A 86 -1.64 -6.87 3.26
N VAL A 87 -2.14 -5.83 3.91
CA VAL A 87 -2.05 -4.43 3.46
C VAL A 87 -1.39 -3.62 4.56
N SER A 88 -0.44 -2.76 4.18
CA SER A 88 0.05 -1.69 5.05
C SER A 88 -0.20 -0.34 4.38
N VAL A 89 -0.68 0.62 5.17
CA VAL A 89 -0.94 1.99 4.74
C VAL A 89 0.05 2.89 5.46
N VAL A 90 0.53 3.93 4.77
CA VAL A 90 1.46 4.91 5.33
C VAL A 90 0.97 6.31 4.98
N ALA A 91 0.34 6.99 5.94
CA ALA A 91 -0.04 8.38 5.76
C ALA A 91 1.20 9.28 5.78
N LYS A 92 1.30 10.20 4.82
CA LYS A 92 2.40 11.18 4.73
C LYS A 92 1.86 12.59 4.49
N ALA A 93 2.36 13.56 5.25
CA ALA A 93 2.16 14.99 5.00
C ALA A 93 3.52 15.66 4.74
N GLY A 94 3.62 16.44 3.65
CA GLY A 94 4.87 17.08 3.24
C GLY A 94 6.03 16.09 2.98
N GLY A 95 5.73 14.82 2.72
CA GLY A 95 6.73 13.74 2.58
C GLY A 95 7.12 13.03 3.89
N LYS A 96 6.81 13.60 5.05
CA LYS A 96 7.03 12.98 6.37
C LYS A 96 5.89 12.00 6.70
N ARG A 97 6.19 10.82 7.25
CA ARG A 97 5.16 9.90 7.79
C ARG A 97 4.46 10.56 8.98
N ILE A 98 3.13 10.53 8.97
CA ILE A 98 2.27 11.04 10.04
C ILE A 98 1.39 9.96 10.69
N GLY A 99 1.25 8.79 10.06
CA GLY A 99 0.40 7.69 10.56
C GLY A 99 0.46 6.47 9.65
N GLY A 100 -0.64 5.72 9.62
CA GLY A 100 -0.90 4.54 8.81
C GLY A 100 -0.77 3.23 9.58
N GLY A 101 -1.77 2.35 9.44
CA GLY A 101 -1.83 1.03 10.04
C GLY A 101 -1.58 -0.15 9.09
N PHE A 102 -1.98 -1.33 9.54
CA PHE A 102 -1.93 -2.60 8.80
C PHE A 102 -3.24 -3.35 8.95
N ALA A 103 -3.63 -4.10 7.93
CA ALA A 103 -4.71 -5.07 8.01
C ALA A 103 -4.32 -6.37 7.32
N ALA A 104 -4.90 -7.47 7.78
CA ALA A 104 -4.84 -8.76 7.11
C ALA A 104 -6.27 -9.30 6.96
N VAL A 105 -6.58 -9.84 5.78
CA VAL A 105 -7.84 -10.52 5.50
C VAL A 105 -7.56 -11.82 4.77
N THR A 106 -8.25 -12.89 5.14
CA THR A 106 -8.10 -14.22 4.53
C THR A 106 -9.36 -14.54 3.74
N ALA A 107 -9.19 -14.83 2.45
CA ALA A 107 -10.22 -15.43 1.61
C ALA A 107 -10.11 -16.96 1.67
N ALA A 108 -11.27 -17.61 1.61
CA ALA A 108 -11.39 -19.02 1.24
C ALA A 108 -12.18 -19.10 -0.07
N ALA A 109 -11.64 -19.80 -1.06
CA ALA A 109 -12.35 -20.12 -2.30
C ALA A 109 -12.83 -21.58 -2.23
N PRO A 110 -14.10 -21.86 -2.57
CA PRO A 110 -14.69 -23.21 -2.47
C PRO A 110 -14.11 -24.19 -3.49
N ASP A 111 -13.63 -23.71 -4.63
CA ASP A 111 -13.06 -24.51 -5.70
C ASP A 111 -12.01 -23.71 -6.50
N TYR A 112 -11.36 -24.39 -7.47
CA TYR A 112 -10.36 -23.75 -8.32
C TYR A 112 -10.95 -22.67 -9.27
N PRO A 113 -12.10 -22.85 -9.94
CA PRO A 113 -12.77 -21.78 -10.69
C PRO A 113 -12.97 -20.49 -9.89
N ALA A 114 -13.38 -20.57 -8.62
CA ALA A 114 -13.56 -19.42 -7.74
C ALA A 114 -12.24 -18.67 -7.50
N THR A 115 -11.08 -19.34 -7.45
CA THR A 115 -9.77 -18.65 -7.40
C THR A 115 -9.46 -17.80 -8.63
N ARG A 116 -10.21 -17.95 -9.73
CA ARG A 116 -10.06 -17.23 -10.99
C ARG A 116 -11.16 -16.19 -11.24
N SER A 117 -12.09 -16.02 -10.29
CA SER A 117 -13.21 -15.09 -10.44
C SER A 117 -12.78 -13.62 -10.34
N ASP A 118 -13.69 -12.74 -10.75
CA ASP A 118 -13.65 -11.29 -10.51
C ASP A 118 -14.30 -10.89 -9.17
N GLU A 119 -14.72 -11.87 -8.34
CA GLU A 119 -15.12 -11.61 -6.97
C GLU A 119 -13.98 -10.94 -6.21
N ARG A 120 -14.27 -9.95 -5.37
CA ARG A 120 -13.25 -9.11 -4.74
C ARG A 120 -13.14 -9.39 -3.25
N LEU A 121 -11.91 -9.56 -2.78
CA LEU A 121 -11.59 -9.54 -1.36
C LEU A 121 -11.42 -8.09 -0.91
N TRP A 122 -11.97 -7.76 0.26
CA TRP A 122 -11.97 -6.40 0.81
C TRP A 122 -11.31 -6.38 2.19
N CYS A 123 -10.53 -5.34 2.48
CA CYS A 123 -10.12 -4.99 3.84
C CYS A 123 -10.16 -3.48 4.06
N ALA A 124 -10.48 -3.07 5.29
CA ALA A 124 -10.29 -1.70 5.75
C ALA A 124 -9.02 -1.62 6.60
N VAL A 125 -8.24 -0.54 6.44
CA VAL A 125 -7.05 -0.22 7.23
C VAL A 125 -7.27 1.12 7.90
N ASP A 126 -7.24 1.19 9.22
CA ASP A 126 -7.27 2.46 9.96
C ASP A 126 -5.94 3.22 9.77
N VAL A 127 -5.99 4.56 9.77
CA VAL A 127 -4.91 5.46 9.30
C VAL A 127 -4.36 6.39 10.38
#